data_AF-A0A534CNV4-F1
#
_entry.id   AF-A0A534CNV4-F1
#
_cell.length_a   1.000
_cell.length_b   1.000
_cell.length_c   1.000
_cell.angle_alpha   90.00
_cell.angle_beta   90.00
_cell.angle_gamma   90.00
#
_symmetry.space_group_name_H-M   'P 1'
#
loop_
_entity.id
_entity.type
_entity.pdbx_description
1 polymer ?
#
loop_
_entity_poly.entity_id
_entity_poly.type
_entity_poly.pdbx_seq_one_letter_code
_entity_poly.pdbx_strand_id
1 'polypeptide(L)'
;MSMDQRQFEALVQRMERFAVRAPGAYRSWVLALAVFGYTLVLALVIVLLLLLALLAFGLRHAAWLSVKLGLVVGALLLVVLRSLWVRLEPPTGEPLARQEAPAFFARLDRLVARLHTPRVHRVLVTEDFNAAVMQLPRLGIFGWYRNYLLIGLPLMQCLSRPQFEAVLAHELGHLSRGHARLGNWIYRLRRVWMRLDSALAQRPQLGSGAIRGVLHWYVPYFNACSFPLARRNEFEADASSVQLTSADSAAQALTNVSVIGSYLRERYWPAVGARARDTAQPAFAPYGALSASLLQHLCAEDARRWLARALEEPTTYADTHPSLRERLEAMKVAAQFAPPSAGSAADELLGERIVALAGAFDSRWREGVAASWKRVYEQTQGRRARLAALRAKCAPACLTVNEALELADLEEELGEGPARALTLRRELLAREPGSVPARFVLARQLLQQGDRDGVALMEAAMQGEADAVLPGCELLRDYWWGAGQRELAQHWHERATQRARELEEGKRERESLGDGNVWLEHRLEFPMLQALTARLRQIAGLKCAYLVRKHVVHDPHRPLYVLGFGVGALAVRRGERERAVMERLRTAVEFPGETLIINIEGANSGLGRQFAEVAHARIV
;
A
#
# COMPACT_ATOMS: atom_id res chain seq x y z
N MET A 1 -1.63 19.41 12.39
CA MET A 1 -1.30 19.26 10.96
C MET A 1 -0.26 18.18 10.85
N SER A 2 -0.51 17.14 10.04
CA SER A 2 0.50 16.15 9.68
C SER A 2 1.63 16.85 8.92
N MET A 3 2.88 16.49 9.20
CA MET A 3 4.00 16.97 8.40
C MET A 3 3.93 16.27 7.04
N ASP A 4 3.77 17.03 5.96
CA ASP A 4 3.79 16.48 4.61
C ASP A 4 5.20 16.03 4.21
N GLN A 5 5.32 15.12 3.24
CA GLN A 5 6.59 14.52 2.84
C GLN A 5 7.64 15.57 2.44
N ARG A 6 7.24 16.61 1.69
CA ARG A 6 8.16 17.71 1.33
C ARG A 6 8.70 18.47 2.54
N GLN A 7 7.88 18.65 3.58
CA GLN A 7 8.29 19.32 4.82
C GLN A 7 9.24 18.43 5.62
N PHE A 8 9.01 17.10 5.64
CA PHE A 8 9.91 16.14 6.24
C PHE A 8 11.30 16.21 5.59
N GLU A 9 11.36 16.10 4.27
CA GLU A 9 12.62 16.07 3.51
C GLU A 9 13.40 17.38 3.68
N ALA A 10 12.74 18.53 3.59
CA ALA A 10 13.38 19.83 3.81
C ALA A 10 13.97 19.98 5.22
N LEU A 11 13.26 19.45 6.24
CA LEU A 11 13.76 19.45 7.61
C LEU A 11 14.96 18.52 7.75
N VAL A 12 14.93 17.31 7.20
CA VAL A 12 16.08 16.40 7.21
C VAL A 12 17.31 17.05 6.57
N GLN A 13 17.18 17.63 5.37
CA GLN A 13 18.29 18.31 4.68
C GLN A 13 18.89 19.46 5.51
N ARG A 14 18.05 20.21 6.24
CA ARG A 14 18.54 21.25 7.16
C ARG A 14 19.33 20.64 8.32
N MET A 15 18.88 19.51 8.84
CA MET A 15 19.52 18.81 9.96
C MET A 15 20.83 18.12 9.54
N GLU A 16 20.92 17.62 8.31
CA GLU A 16 22.16 17.11 7.72
C GLU A 16 23.22 18.21 7.65
N ARG A 17 22.86 19.39 7.13
CA ARG A 17 23.75 20.56 7.11
C ARG A 17 24.21 20.97 8.51
N PHE A 18 23.31 20.90 9.50
CA PHE A 18 23.66 21.20 10.89
C PHE A 18 24.61 20.15 11.49
N ALA A 19 24.35 18.87 11.24
CA ALA A 19 25.18 17.76 11.69
C ALA A 19 26.61 17.83 11.13
N VAL A 20 26.77 18.28 9.88
CA VAL A 20 28.09 18.50 9.24
C VAL A 20 28.79 19.74 9.81
N ARG A 21 28.09 20.87 9.93
CA ARG A 21 28.70 22.15 10.36
C ARG A 21 29.12 22.14 11.83
N ALA A 22 28.33 21.51 12.70
CA ALA A 22 28.56 21.54 14.15
C ALA A 22 28.12 20.21 14.80
N PRO A 23 28.88 19.12 14.64
CA PRO A 23 28.46 17.77 15.05
C PRO A 23 28.20 17.63 16.55
N GLY A 24 29.01 18.30 17.39
CA GLY A 24 28.82 18.30 18.85
C GLY A 24 27.53 19.00 19.27
N ALA A 25 27.28 20.20 18.74
CA ALA A 25 26.07 20.97 19.02
C ALA A 25 24.81 20.25 18.52
N TYR A 26 24.87 19.66 17.33
CA TYR A 26 23.78 18.85 16.77
C TYR A 26 23.43 17.67 17.68
N ARG A 27 24.43 16.91 18.16
CA ARG A 27 24.20 15.78 19.08
C ARG A 27 23.54 16.23 20.39
N SER A 28 24.03 17.31 21.00
CA SER A 28 23.44 17.88 22.21
C SER A 28 22.01 18.36 21.98
N TRP A 29 21.73 18.95 20.82
CA TRP A 29 20.39 19.41 20.46
C TRP A 29 19.40 18.26 20.23
N VAL A 30 19.81 17.20 19.51
CA VAL A 30 18.96 16.00 19.34
C VAL A 30 18.73 15.31 20.69
N LEU A 31 19.72 15.29 21.57
CA LEU A 31 19.55 14.78 22.94
C LEU A 31 18.56 15.63 23.74
N ALA A 32 18.66 16.96 23.68
CA ALA A 32 17.71 17.86 24.33
C ALA A 32 16.29 17.63 23.79
N LEU A 33 16.14 17.42 22.48
CA LEU A 33 14.85 17.10 21.87
C LEU A 33 14.31 15.74 22.33
N ALA A 34 15.17 14.73 22.44
CA ALA A 34 14.82 13.41 22.97
C ALA A 34 14.31 13.51 24.42
N VAL A 35 15.02 14.27 25.27
CA VAL A 35 14.61 14.57 26.65
C VAL A 35 13.30 15.35 26.67
N PHE A 36 13.12 16.30 25.76
CA PHE A 36 11.91 17.08 25.63
C PHE A 36 10.67 16.18 25.43
N GLY A 37 10.74 15.16 24.58
CA GLY A 37 9.67 14.18 24.42
C GLY A 37 9.24 13.51 25.74
N TYR A 38 10.20 13.13 26.59
CA TYR A 38 9.90 12.61 27.92
C TYR A 38 9.28 13.66 28.85
N THR A 39 9.77 14.90 28.80
CA THR A 39 9.22 15.99 29.61
C THR A 39 7.80 16.36 29.22
N LEU A 40 7.41 16.27 27.94
CA LEU A 40 6.02 16.49 27.51
C LEU A 40 5.05 15.51 28.17
N VAL A 41 5.42 14.22 28.18
CA VAL A 41 4.63 13.17 28.83
C VAL A 41 4.58 13.40 30.35
N LEU A 42 5.71 13.71 30.97
CA LEU A 42 5.79 13.95 32.41
C LEU A 42 4.98 15.19 32.83
N ALA A 43 5.10 16.29 32.09
CA ALA A 43 4.37 17.53 32.33
C ALA A 43 2.86 17.31 32.23
N LEU A 44 2.39 16.53 31.24
CA LEU A 44 0.98 16.16 31.14
C LEU A 44 0.50 15.41 32.39
N VAL A 45 1.28 14.44 32.88
CA VAL A 45 0.96 13.71 34.11
C VAL A 45 0.91 14.65 35.32
N ILE A 46 1.89 15.55 35.46
CA ILE A 46 1.94 16.53 36.55
C ILE A 46 0.71 17.46 36.52
N VAL A 47 0.36 18.00 35.35
CA VAL A 47 -0.82 18.87 35.18
C VAL A 47 -2.10 18.15 35.61
N LEU A 48 -2.28 16.89 35.21
CA LEU A 48 -3.45 16.11 35.60
C LEU A 48 -3.49 15.83 37.11
N LEU A 49 -2.34 15.58 37.74
CA LEU A 49 -2.25 15.42 39.20
C LEU A 49 -2.56 16.72 39.95
N LEU A 50 -2.06 17.86 39.47
CA LEU A 50 -2.35 19.18 40.05
C LEU A 50 -3.83 19.53 39.91
N LEU A 51 -4.45 19.23 38.77
CA LEU A 51 -5.89 19.40 38.56
C LEU A 51 -6.71 18.54 39.53
N LEU A 52 -6.31 17.28 39.76
CA LEU A 52 -6.95 16.42 40.76
C LEU A 52 -6.80 16.98 42.17
N ALA A 53 -5.63 17.51 42.54
CA ALA A 53 -5.41 18.13 43.84
C ALA A 53 -6.27 19.39 44.03
N LEU A 54 -6.40 20.22 42.98
CA LEU A 54 -7.26 21.41 42.98
C LEU A 54 -8.74 21.04 43.15
N LEU A 55 -9.20 20.02 42.40
CA LEU A 55 -10.58 19.52 42.50
C LEU A 55 -10.86 18.89 43.87
N ALA A 56 -9.88 18.20 44.46
CA ALA A 56 -9.99 17.70 45.83
C ALA A 56 -10.12 18.83 46.87
N PHE A 57 -9.41 19.94 46.68
CA PHE A 57 -9.57 21.13 47.53
C PHE A 57 -10.97 21.77 47.33
N GLY A 58 -11.47 21.81 46.09
CA GLY A 58 -12.79 22.32 45.71
C GLY A 58 -13.97 21.53 46.28
N LEU A 59 -13.77 20.30 46.77
CA LEU A 59 -14.80 19.51 47.46
C LEU A 59 -15.41 20.24 48.66
N ARG A 60 -14.68 21.18 49.26
CA ARG A 60 -15.15 22.01 50.39
C ARG A 60 -16.21 23.04 50.01
N HIS A 61 -16.31 23.41 48.74
CA HIS A 61 -17.18 24.52 48.28
C HIS A 61 -18.19 24.10 47.19
N ALA A 62 -17.85 23.11 46.36
CA ALA A 62 -18.72 22.64 45.27
C ALA A 62 -18.54 21.12 45.04
N ALA A 63 -19.01 20.31 46.00
CA ALA A 63 -18.74 18.87 46.06
C ALA A 63 -19.19 18.10 44.80
N TRP A 64 -20.41 18.33 44.30
CA TRP A 64 -20.95 17.57 43.17
C TRP A 64 -20.21 17.82 41.85
N LEU A 65 -19.87 19.08 41.55
CA LEU A 65 -19.10 19.43 40.34
C LEU A 65 -17.66 18.92 40.44
N SER A 66 -17.05 19.04 41.61
CA SER A 66 -15.68 18.56 41.88
C SER A 66 -15.56 17.04 41.74
N VAL A 67 -16.56 16.28 42.19
CA VAL A 67 -16.61 14.81 42.01
C VAL A 67 -16.75 14.44 40.53
N LYS A 68 -17.68 15.08 39.78
CA LYS A 68 -17.87 14.79 38.35
C LYS A 68 -16.62 15.09 37.53
N LEU A 69 -16.02 16.26 37.71
CA LEU A 69 -14.79 16.65 37.02
C LEU A 69 -13.59 15.81 37.48
N GLY A 70 -13.51 15.51 38.78
CA GLY A 70 -12.46 14.66 39.34
C GLY A 70 -12.47 13.24 38.75
N LEU A 71 -13.66 12.68 38.51
CA LEU A 71 -13.81 11.38 37.86
C LEU A 71 -13.34 11.44 36.40
N VAL A 72 -13.67 12.50 35.66
CA VAL A 72 -13.20 12.69 34.27
C VAL A 72 -11.68 12.87 34.20
N VAL A 73 -11.10 13.73 35.04
CA VAL A 73 -9.64 13.96 35.08
C VAL A 73 -8.91 12.71 35.58
N GLY A 74 -9.46 12.01 36.57
CA GLY A 74 -8.91 10.75 37.08
C GLY A 74 -8.94 9.64 36.04
N ALA A 75 -10.03 9.52 35.28
CA ALA A 75 -10.12 8.59 34.16
C ALA A 75 -9.09 8.95 33.07
N LEU A 76 -8.92 10.23 32.73
CA LEU A 76 -7.92 10.68 31.77
C LEU A 76 -6.49 10.37 32.24
N LEU A 77 -6.17 10.63 33.51
CA LEU A 77 -4.88 10.27 34.10
C LEU A 77 -4.64 8.77 34.04
N LEU A 78 -5.65 7.96 34.36
CA LEU A 78 -5.56 6.50 34.27
C LEU A 78 -5.29 6.04 32.83
N VAL A 79 -5.96 6.64 31.84
CA VAL A 79 -5.71 6.37 30.41
C VAL A 79 -4.28 6.75 30.02
N VAL A 80 -3.80 7.94 30.43
CA VAL A 80 -2.41 8.39 30.18
C VAL A 80 -1.42 7.38 30.78
N LEU A 81 -1.53 7.06 32.06
CA LEU A 81 -0.63 6.12 32.74
C LEU A 81 -0.67 4.72 32.12
N ARG A 82 -1.87 4.23 31.75
CA ARG A 82 -2.03 2.95 31.07
C ARG A 82 -1.43 2.97 29.66
N SER A 83 -1.48 4.11 28.97
CA SER A 83 -0.88 4.29 27.64
C SER A 83 0.66 4.25 27.66
N LEU A 84 1.28 4.66 28.78
CA LEU A 84 2.73 4.52 28.99
C LEU A 84 3.14 3.07 29.23
N TRP A 85 2.18 2.20 29.60
CA TRP A 85 2.37 0.78 29.87
C TRP A 85 1.82 -0.13 28.78
N VAL A 86 1.72 0.38 27.54
CA VAL A 86 1.34 -0.44 26.38
C VAL A 86 2.32 -1.60 26.22
N ARG A 87 1.82 -2.82 26.41
CA ARG A 87 2.58 -4.04 26.13
C ARG A 87 2.65 -4.20 24.62
N LEU A 88 3.86 -4.00 24.08
CA LEU A 88 4.15 -4.34 22.70
C LEU A 88 4.16 -5.87 22.58
N GLU A 89 3.46 -6.39 21.58
CA GLU A 89 3.45 -7.82 21.31
C GLU A 89 4.86 -8.28 20.86
N PRO A 90 5.31 -9.46 21.30
CA PRO A 90 6.58 -10.00 20.84
C PRO A 90 6.52 -10.30 19.34
N PRO A 91 7.66 -10.23 18.63
CA PRO A 91 7.69 -10.62 17.23
C PRO A 91 7.34 -12.10 17.06
N THR A 92 6.73 -12.44 15.93
CA THR A 92 6.37 -13.80 15.53
C THR A 92 7.56 -14.49 14.84
N GLY A 93 7.58 -15.82 14.88
CA GLY A 93 8.63 -16.65 14.28
C GLY A 93 8.85 -17.95 15.06
N GLU A 94 9.55 -18.91 14.46
CA GLU A 94 9.86 -20.19 15.09
C GLU A 94 11.05 -20.05 16.04
N PRO A 95 10.90 -20.37 17.34
CA PRO A 95 11.99 -20.25 18.29
C PRO A 95 13.10 -21.27 17.97
N LEU A 96 14.35 -20.79 17.89
CA LEU A 96 15.52 -21.65 17.73
C LEU A 96 16.18 -21.89 19.09
N ALA A 97 16.21 -23.14 19.55
CA ALA A 97 16.88 -23.51 20.78
C ALA A 97 18.39 -23.73 20.57
N ARG A 98 19.17 -23.47 21.62
CA ARG A 98 20.64 -23.61 21.58
C ARG A 98 21.12 -25.03 21.26
N GLN A 99 20.36 -26.03 21.72
CA GLN A 99 20.67 -27.44 21.52
C GLN A 99 20.40 -27.88 20.08
N GLU A 100 19.49 -27.20 19.38
CA GLU A 100 19.09 -27.53 18.01
C GLU A 100 20.07 -26.99 16.96
N ALA A 101 20.75 -25.88 17.25
CA ALA A 101 21.67 -25.22 16.32
C ALA A 101 22.96 -24.73 17.04
N PRO A 102 23.76 -25.64 17.64
CA PRO A 102 24.92 -25.26 18.44
C PRO A 102 25.98 -24.49 17.64
N ALA A 103 26.18 -24.85 16.36
CA ALA A 103 27.10 -24.16 15.47
C ALA A 103 26.70 -22.68 15.25
N PHE A 104 25.41 -22.43 14.97
CA PHE A 104 24.86 -21.07 14.89
C PHE A 104 25.11 -20.28 16.19
N PHE A 105 24.75 -20.84 17.34
CA PHE A 105 24.89 -20.13 18.61
C PHE A 105 26.34 -19.87 19.01
N ALA A 106 27.28 -20.76 18.70
CA ALA A 106 28.71 -20.51 18.92
C ALA A 106 29.25 -19.35 18.07
N ARG A 107 28.68 -19.11 16.88
CA ARG A 107 29.00 -17.93 16.05
C ARG A 107 28.38 -16.68 16.64
N LEU A 108 27.10 -16.75 17.00
CA LEU A 108 26.38 -15.63 17.63
C LEU A 108 27.07 -15.17 18.92
N ASP A 109 27.45 -16.09 19.80
CA ASP A 109 28.10 -15.76 21.07
C ASP A 109 29.47 -15.09 20.86
N ARG A 110 30.23 -15.50 19.83
CA ARG A 110 31.48 -14.83 19.44
C ARG A 110 31.23 -13.39 18.99
N LEU A 111 30.22 -13.15 18.16
CA LEU A 111 29.86 -11.80 17.72
C LEU A 111 29.42 -10.92 18.91
N VAL A 112 28.55 -11.46 19.77
CA VAL A 112 28.06 -10.78 20.97
C VAL A 112 29.21 -10.39 21.90
N ALA A 113 30.17 -11.31 22.12
CA ALA A 113 31.35 -11.07 22.94
C ALA A 113 32.24 -9.96 22.35
N ARG A 114 32.58 -10.04 21.05
CA ARG A 114 33.45 -9.05 20.40
C ARG A 114 32.81 -7.66 20.31
N LEU A 115 31.50 -7.58 20.07
CA LEU A 115 30.76 -6.30 20.00
C LEU A 115 30.38 -5.73 21.37
N HIS A 116 30.60 -6.48 22.45
CA HIS A 116 30.16 -6.14 23.81
C HIS A 116 28.66 -5.80 23.87
N THR A 117 27.84 -6.55 23.14
CA THR A 117 26.39 -6.31 23.08
C THR A 117 25.68 -6.90 24.30
N PRO A 118 24.52 -6.36 24.70
CA PRO A 118 23.59 -7.07 25.56
C PRO A 118 23.29 -8.48 25.06
N ARG A 119 23.01 -9.41 25.98
CA ARG A 119 22.61 -10.78 25.66
C ARG A 119 21.41 -10.82 24.72
N VAL A 120 21.47 -11.63 23.66
CA VAL A 120 20.31 -12.02 22.85
C VAL A 120 19.50 -13.06 23.65
N HIS A 121 18.23 -12.76 23.94
CA HIS A 121 17.40 -13.57 24.83
C HIS A 121 16.61 -14.64 24.08
N ARG A 122 16.20 -14.33 22.84
CA ARG A 122 15.45 -15.22 21.95
C ARG A 122 15.95 -15.04 20.53
N VAL A 123 16.11 -16.15 19.82
CA VAL A 123 16.38 -16.19 18.38
C VAL A 123 15.14 -16.81 17.75
N LEU A 124 14.53 -16.10 16.80
CA LEU A 124 13.37 -16.55 16.06
C LEU A 124 13.73 -16.65 14.57
N VAL A 125 13.41 -17.78 13.95
CA VAL A 125 13.52 -17.96 12.51
C VAL A 125 12.22 -17.50 11.86
N THR A 126 12.30 -16.66 10.84
CA THR A 126 11.15 -16.07 10.15
C THR A 126 11.13 -16.41 8.66
N GLU A 127 9.98 -16.17 8.05
CA GLU A 127 9.72 -16.35 6.62
C GLU A 127 10.27 -15.20 5.76
N ASP A 128 10.75 -14.12 6.39
CA ASP A 128 11.19 -12.92 5.70
C ASP A 128 12.56 -13.10 5.04
N PHE A 129 12.82 -12.42 3.92
CA PHE A 129 14.17 -12.29 3.38
C PHE A 129 14.92 -11.14 4.08
N ASN A 130 15.11 -11.27 5.40
CA ASN A 130 15.77 -10.25 6.21
C ASN A 130 16.35 -10.83 7.52
N ALA A 131 17.25 -10.09 8.18
CA ALA A 131 17.61 -10.30 9.57
C ALA A 131 17.38 -9.00 10.34
N ALA A 132 16.94 -9.09 11.59
CA ALA A 132 16.67 -7.89 12.37
C ALA A 132 16.88 -8.13 13.86
N VAL A 133 17.39 -7.12 14.54
CA VAL A 133 17.38 -7.10 16.01
C VAL A 133 16.26 -6.21 16.55
N MET A 134 15.47 -6.78 17.46
CA MET A 134 14.35 -6.12 18.11
C MET A 134 14.52 -6.10 19.64
N GLN A 135 14.45 -4.91 20.21
CA GLN A 135 14.46 -4.70 21.66
C GLN A 135 13.04 -4.38 22.13
N LEU A 136 12.44 -5.28 22.91
CA LEU A 136 11.09 -5.12 23.44
C LEU A 136 11.17 -4.63 24.89
N PRO A 137 10.67 -3.42 25.21
CA PRO A 137 10.65 -2.95 26.58
C PRO A 137 9.67 -3.76 27.43
N ARG A 138 10.06 -4.11 28.67
CA ARG A 138 9.18 -4.82 29.62
C ARG A 138 8.41 -3.87 30.54
N LEU A 139 8.94 -2.66 30.76
CA LEU A 139 8.36 -1.64 31.64
C LEU A 139 7.99 -0.38 30.85
N GLY A 140 7.24 -0.53 29.75
CA GLY A 140 6.79 0.60 28.92
C GLY A 140 7.97 1.45 28.40
N ILE A 141 7.82 2.77 28.41
CA ILE A 141 8.91 3.68 27.99
C ILE A 141 10.12 3.72 28.95
N PHE A 142 10.04 3.07 30.12
CA PHE A 142 11.05 3.10 31.18
C PHE A 142 12.12 1.99 31.08
N GLY A 143 12.08 1.15 30.04
CA GLY A 143 13.19 0.27 29.66
C GLY A 143 13.03 -1.21 30.04
N TRP A 144 14.15 -1.86 30.42
CA TRP A 144 14.29 -3.30 30.66
C TRP A 144 13.99 -4.14 29.42
N TYR A 145 14.87 -4.01 28.43
CA TYR A 145 14.67 -4.60 27.12
C TYR A 145 14.94 -6.10 27.09
N ARG A 146 14.02 -6.83 26.48
CA ARG A 146 14.26 -8.19 26.01
C ARG A 146 14.71 -8.11 24.55
N ASN A 147 15.87 -8.68 24.26
CA ASN A 147 16.47 -8.63 22.92
C ASN A 147 16.10 -9.90 22.14
N TYR A 148 15.48 -9.69 20.98
CA TYR A 148 15.12 -10.71 20.00
C TYR A 148 16.01 -10.54 18.78
N LEU A 149 16.52 -11.65 18.27
CA LEU A 149 17.16 -11.72 16.96
C LEU A 149 16.21 -12.47 16.03
N LEU A 150 15.76 -11.80 14.97
CA LEU A 150 14.92 -12.34 13.93
C LEU A 150 15.80 -12.70 12.74
N ILE A 151 15.65 -13.91 12.22
CA ILE A 151 16.50 -14.42 11.16
C ILE A 151 15.62 -15.07 10.10
N GLY A 152 15.61 -14.48 8.93
CA GLY A 152 14.96 -15.05 7.75
C GLY A 152 15.61 -16.35 7.32
N LEU A 153 14.85 -17.45 7.26
CA LEU A 153 15.33 -18.68 6.62
C LEU A 153 15.72 -18.43 5.15
N PRO A 154 14.93 -17.70 4.34
CA PRO A 154 15.34 -17.32 2.99
C PRO A 154 16.66 -16.57 2.92
N LEU A 155 16.97 -15.74 3.91
CA LEU A 155 18.23 -15.00 3.94
C LEU A 155 19.42 -15.95 4.16
N MET A 156 19.28 -16.89 5.10
CA MET A 156 20.33 -17.88 5.38
C MET A 156 20.59 -18.80 4.18
N GLN A 157 19.54 -19.19 3.45
CA GLN A 157 19.62 -20.03 2.25
C GLN A 157 20.32 -19.35 1.05
N CYS A 158 20.39 -18.02 1.07
CA CYS A 158 20.87 -17.20 -0.04
C CYS A 158 22.23 -16.53 0.22
N LEU A 159 22.80 -16.72 1.41
CA LEU A 159 24.10 -16.15 1.80
C LEU A 159 25.06 -17.26 2.22
N SER A 160 26.34 -17.10 1.92
CA SER A 160 27.37 -17.96 2.49
C SER A 160 27.56 -17.66 3.99
N ARG A 161 28.20 -18.58 4.73
CA ARG A 161 28.45 -18.39 6.17
C ARG A 161 29.14 -17.05 6.51
N PRO A 162 30.24 -16.63 5.84
CA PRO A 162 30.87 -15.34 6.11
C PRO A 162 29.98 -14.13 5.81
N GLN A 163 29.20 -14.18 4.72
CA GLN A 163 28.26 -13.13 4.36
C GLN A 163 27.15 -13.00 5.40
N PHE A 164 26.61 -14.13 5.88
CA PHE A 164 25.59 -14.13 6.92
C PHE A 164 26.16 -13.64 8.27
N GLU A 165 27.39 -14.02 8.63
CA GLU A 165 28.08 -13.46 9.80
C GLU A 165 28.25 -11.93 9.68
N ALA A 166 28.51 -11.40 8.48
CA ALA A 166 28.59 -9.95 8.24
C ALA A 166 27.23 -9.27 8.46
N VAL A 167 26.12 -9.87 8.01
CA VAL A 167 24.77 -9.35 8.30
C VAL A 167 24.50 -9.36 9.81
N LEU A 168 24.79 -10.47 10.50
CA LEU A 168 24.61 -10.53 11.96
C LEU A 168 25.47 -9.51 12.70
N ALA A 169 26.70 -9.29 12.27
CA ALA A 169 27.59 -8.30 12.86
C ALA A 169 27.06 -6.86 12.68
N HIS A 170 26.48 -6.55 11.52
CA HIS A 170 25.78 -5.28 11.27
C HIS A 170 24.59 -5.12 12.23
N GLU A 171 23.68 -6.10 12.25
CA GLU A 171 22.47 -6.06 13.09
C GLU A 171 22.77 -5.96 14.59
N LEU A 172 23.80 -6.68 15.06
CA LEU A 172 24.27 -6.60 16.44
C LEU A 172 25.03 -5.29 16.72
N GLY A 173 25.58 -4.64 15.70
CA GLY A 173 26.18 -3.30 15.80
C GLY A 173 25.21 -2.27 16.39
N HIS A 174 23.92 -2.37 16.05
CA HIS A 174 22.85 -1.54 16.63
C HIS A 174 22.62 -1.78 18.13
N LEU A 175 23.11 -2.89 18.68
CA LEU A 175 23.08 -3.17 20.11
C LEU A 175 24.39 -2.81 20.83
N SER A 176 25.45 -2.46 20.10
CA SER A 176 26.76 -2.27 20.69
C SER A 176 26.78 -1.13 21.69
N ARG A 177 27.53 -1.35 22.78
CA ARG A 177 27.78 -0.38 23.86
C ARG A 177 29.13 0.35 23.65
N GLY A 178 29.68 0.40 22.45
CA GLY A 178 30.90 1.15 22.14
C GLY A 178 30.64 2.63 21.85
N HIS A 179 31.37 3.19 20.87
CA HIS A 179 31.26 4.58 20.43
C HIS A 179 29.86 4.98 19.90
N ALA A 180 29.00 4.00 19.57
CA ALA A 180 27.65 4.19 19.03
C ALA A 180 26.52 4.27 20.10
N ARG A 181 26.83 4.30 21.41
CA ARG A 181 25.81 4.25 22.50
C ARG A 181 24.64 5.23 22.33
N LEU A 182 24.96 6.48 22.01
CA LEU A 182 23.97 7.56 21.87
C LEU A 182 23.10 7.34 20.63
N GLY A 183 23.70 7.00 19.48
CA GLY A 183 22.99 6.70 18.24
C GLY A 183 22.04 5.52 18.42
N ASN A 184 22.52 4.42 19.00
CA ASN A 184 21.72 3.25 19.33
C ASN A 184 20.57 3.55 20.31
N TRP A 185 20.77 4.47 21.27
CA TRP A 185 19.69 4.91 22.18
C TRP A 185 18.64 5.76 21.47
N ILE A 186 19.04 6.70 20.62
CA ILE A 186 18.12 7.53 19.84
C ILE A 186 17.34 6.66 18.84
N TYR A 187 18.00 5.70 18.18
CA TYR A 187 17.36 4.73 17.32
C TYR A 187 16.26 3.93 18.04
N ARG A 188 16.56 3.39 19.23
CA ARG A 188 15.57 2.73 20.09
C ARG A 188 14.39 3.66 20.41
N LEU A 189 14.69 4.89 20.81
CA LEU A 189 13.69 5.87 21.21
C LEU A 189 12.73 6.19 20.06
N ARG A 190 13.26 6.41 18.85
CA ARG A 190 12.46 6.58 17.62
C ARG A 190 11.51 5.41 17.41
N ARG A 191 11.99 4.16 17.49
CA ARG A 191 11.15 2.96 17.30
C ARG A 191 10.07 2.84 18.37
N VAL A 192 10.36 3.18 19.62
CA VAL A 192 9.36 3.19 20.69
C VAL A 192 8.27 4.22 20.40
N TRP A 193 8.64 5.45 20.04
CA TRP A 193 7.68 6.51 19.70
C TRP A 193 6.80 6.15 18.51
N MET A 194 7.38 5.62 17.41
CA MET A 194 6.61 5.19 16.24
C MET A 194 5.63 4.06 16.56
N ARG A 195 6.03 3.12 17.41
CA ARG A 195 5.13 2.03 17.85
C ARG A 195 4.02 2.52 18.76
N LEU A 196 4.30 3.47 19.65
CA LEU A 196 3.27 4.08 20.49
C LEU A 196 2.24 4.84 19.66
N ASP A 197 2.70 5.64 18.70
CA ASP A 197 1.82 6.36 17.77
C ASP A 197 0.93 5.39 16.97
N SER A 198 1.54 4.33 16.41
CA SER A 198 0.82 3.28 15.67
C SER A 198 -0.19 2.53 16.55
N ALA A 199 0.19 2.16 17.77
CA ALA A 199 -0.69 1.43 18.69
C ALA A 199 -1.90 2.27 19.13
N LEU A 200 -1.69 3.58 19.35
CA LEU A 200 -2.76 4.52 19.69
C LEU A 200 -3.67 4.82 18.49
N ALA A 201 -3.14 4.81 17.26
CA ALA A 201 -3.94 4.97 16.05
C ALA A 201 -4.87 3.78 15.79
N GLN A 202 -4.40 2.54 16.04
CA GLN A 202 -5.17 1.32 15.78
C GLN A 202 -6.24 1.02 16.84
N ARG A 203 -6.04 1.46 18.09
CA ARG A 203 -7.00 1.25 19.20
C ARG A 203 -7.33 2.57 19.88
N PRO A 204 -8.17 3.43 19.27
CA PRO A 204 -8.54 4.70 19.87
C PRO A 204 -9.31 4.46 21.18
N GLN A 205 -8.66 4.75 22.31
CA GLN A 205 -9.31 4.72 23.62
C GLN A 205 -10.06 6.03 23.86
N LEU A 206 -11.21 5.97 24.54
CA LEU A 206 -11.96 7.16 24.96
C LEU A 206 -11.04 8.09 25.78
N GLY A 207 -10.84 9.33 25.33
CA GLY A 207 -9.97 10.33 25.98
C GLY A 207 -8.51 10.40 25.49
N SER A 208 -8.07 9.54 24.56
CA SER A 208 -6.69 9.52 24.04
C SER A 208 -6.35 10.64 23.03
N GLY A 209 -7.32 11.48 22.65
CA GLY A 209 -7.18 12.48 21.58
C GLY A 209 -6.09 13.53 21.82
N ALA A 210 -5.91 13.99 23.06
CA ALA A 210 -4.90 14.99 23.40
C ALA A 210 -3.47 14.44 23.26
N ILE A 211 -3.22 13.23 23.78
CA ILE A 211 -1.92 12.55 23.66
C ILE A 211 -1.61 12.26 22.18
N ARG A 212 -2.63 11.78 21.44
CA ARG A 212 -2.49 11.52 20.00
C ARG A 212 -2.10 12.78 19.25
N GLY A 213 -2.71 13.94 19.54
CA GLY A 213 -2.34 15.20 18.91
C GLY A 213 -0.87 15.58 19.15
N VAL A 214 -0.39 15.43 20.39
CA VAL A 214 1.01 15.70 20.76
C VAL A 214 1.97 14.73 20.06
N LEU A 215 1.69 13.43 20.09
CA LEU A 215 2.54 12.41 19.44
C LEU A 215 2.55 12.58 17.92
N HIS A 216 1.39 12.81 17.31
CA HIS A 216 1.26 13.00 15.87
C HIS A 216 2.07 14.21 15.38
N TRP A 217 2.30 15.22 16.22
CA TRP A 217 3.20 16.33 15.90
C TRP A 217 4.67 16.00 16.24
N TYR A 218 4.93 15.52 17.46
CA TYR A 218 6.28 15.34 17.98
C TYR A 218 7.05 14.20 17.30
N VAL A 219 6.41 13.06 17.05
CA VAL A 219 7.06 11.87 16.47
C VAL A 219 7.64 12.14 15.08
N PRO A 220 6.89 12.67 14.09
CA PRO A 220 7.46 12.95 12.77
C PRO A 220 8.54 14.04 12.83
N TYR A 221 8.37 15.06 13.67
CA TYR A 221 9.37 16.11 13.88
C TYR A 221 10.67 15.55 14.46
N PHE A 222 10.59 14.80 15.57
CA PHE A 222 11.73 14.15 16.20
C PHE A 222 12.43 13.18 15.24
N ASN A 223 11.66 12.41 14.46
CA ASN A 223 12.19 11.50 13.46
C ASN A 223 13.03 12.23 12.40
N ALA A 224 12.53 13.34 11.84
CA ALA A 224 13.28 14.14 10.88
C ALA A 224 14.55 14.76 11.50
N CYS A 225 14.44 15.26 12.73
CA CYS A 225 15.55 15.91 13.45
C CYS A 225 16.70 14.95 13.80
N SER A 226 16.34 13.72 14.17
CA SER A 226 17.28 12.65 14.53
C SER A 226 17.70 11.78 13.34
N PHE A 227 17.16 12.04 12.15
CA PHE A 227 17.41 11.25 10.95
C PHE A 227 18.91 11.20 10.56
N PRO A 228 19.66 12.32 10.51
CA PRO A 228 21.09 12.28 10.19
C PRO A 228 21.90 11.42 11.16
N LEU A 229 21.55 11.45 12.45
CA LEU A 229 22.22 10.61 13.45
C LEU A 229 21.92 9.13 13.23
N ALA A 230 20.69 8.77 12.87
CA ALA A 230 20.35 7.39 12.55
C ALA A 230 21.09 6.90 11.30
N ARG A 231 21.20 7.72 10.24
CA ARG A 231 21.98 7.40 9.05
C ARG A 231 23.45 7.16 9.37
N ARG A 232 24.04 7.97 10.26
CA ARG A 232 25.40 7.73 10.75
C ARG A 232 25.54 6.40 11.52
N ASN A 233 24.50 6.00 12.26
CA ASN A 233 24.47 4.75 12.99
C ASN A 233 24.54 3.52 12.05
N GLU A 234 23.98 3.63 10.84
CA GLU A 234 24.07 2.59 9.79
C GLU A 234 25.52 2.41 9.32
N PHE A 235 26.23 3.50 9.02
CA PHE A 235 27.66 3.43 8.65
C PHE A 235 28.54 2.90 9.79
N GLU A 236 28.22 3.22 11.05
CA GLU A 236 28.92 2.68 12.22
C GLU A 236 28.66 1.16 12.39
N ALA A 237 27.45 0.69 12.06
CA ALA A 237 27.11 -0.74 12.02
C ALA A 237 27.83 -1.47 10.89
N ASP A 238 27.92 -0.87 9.70
CA ASP A 238 28.70 -1.38 8.56
C ASP A 238 30.19 -1.49 8.92
N ALA A 239 30.77 -0.45 9.51
CA ALA A 239 32.16 -0.48 9.96
C ALA A 239 32.40 -1.60 10.98
N SER A 240 31.44 -1.82 11.90
CA SER A 240 31.52 -2.92 12.87
C SER A 240 31.46 -4.29 12.18
N SER A 241 30.61 -4.44 11.15
CA SER A 241 30.52 -5.65 10.34
C SER A 241 31.85 -5.98 9.65
N VAL A 242 32.46 -4.98 8.99
CA VAL A 242 33.77 -5.10 8.34
C VAL A 242 34.86 -5.50 9.32
N GLN A 243 34.92 -4.85 10.50
CA GLN A 243 35.93 -5.13 11.52
C GLN A 243 35.84 -6.54 12.12
N LEU A 244 34.62 -7.10 12.20
CA LEU A 244 34.39 -8.41 12.80
C LEU A 244 34.51 -9.55 11.81
N THR A 245 34.23 -9.28 10.54
CA THR A 245 34.26 -10.26 9.46
C THR A 245 35.34 -9.88 8.45
N SER A 246 34.96 -9.33 7.30
CA SER A 246 35.87 -8.73 6.31
C SER A 246 35.09 -7.74 5.45
N ALA A 247 35.81 -6.85 4.78
CA ALA A 247 35.21 -5.89 3.85
C ALA A 247 34.53 -6.61 2.67
N ASP A 248 35.15 -7.67 2.16
CA ASP A 248 34.58 -8.50 1.09
C ASP A 248 33.30 -9.21 1.53
N SER A 249 33.26 -9.81 2.72
CA SER A 249 32.06 -10.48 3.23
C SER A 249 30.89 -9.51 3.41
N ALA A 250 31.16 -8.29 3.91
CA ALA A 250 30.14 -7.26 4.04
C ALA A 250 29.66 -6.74 2.67
N ALA A 251 30.58 -6.48 1.73
CA ALA A 251 30.23 -6.06 0.37
C ALA A 251 29.39 -7.11 -0.36
N GLN A 252 29.80 -8.38 -0.28
CA GLN A 252 29.07 -9.49 -0.87
C GLN A 252 27.70 -9.70 -0.23
N ALA A 253 27.60 -9.59 1.10
CA ALA A 253 26.32 -9.69 1.80
C ALA A 253 25.33 -8.61 1.33
N LEU A 254 25.74 -7.33 1.30
CA LEU A 254 24.89 -6.23 0.83
C LEU A 254 24.49 -6.42 -0.63
N THR A 255 25.46 -6.75 -1.48
CA THR A 255 25.23 -6.94 -2.91
C THR A 255 24.27 -8.10 -3.17
N ASN A 256 24.47 -9.24 -2.49
CA ASN A 256 23.59 -10.40 -2.61
C ASN A 256 22.18 -10.09 -2.15
N VAL A 257 22.01 -9.40 -1.02
CA VAL A 257 20.67 -9.02 -0.52
C VAL A 257 19.93 -8.15 -1.54
N SER A 258 20.59 -7.16 -2.16
CA SER A 258 19.96 -6.32 -3.19
C SER A 258 19.58 -7.09 -4.45
N VAL A 259 20.49 -7.92 -4.98
CA VAL A 259 20.27 -8.67 -6.22
C VAL A 259 19.24 -9.79 -6.02
N ILE A 260 19.41 -10.58 -4.96
CA ILE A 260 18.50 -11.71 -4.65
C ILE A 260 17.13 -11.19 -4.23
N GLY A 261 17.05 -10.07 -3.51
CA GLY A 261 15.77 -9.41 -3.22
C GLY A 261 15.01 -8.99 -4.49
N SER A 262 15.73 -8.58 -5.54
CA SER A 262 15.13 -8.30 -6.86
C SER A 262 14.70 -9.59 -7.56
N TYR A 263 15.53 -10.63 -7.56
CA TYR A 263 15.18 -11.95 -8.08
C TYR A 263 13.92 -12.53 -7.42
N LEU A 264 13.84 -12.48 -6.09
CA LEU A 264 12.71 -13.00 -5.33
C LEU A 264 11.40 -12.33 -5.76
N ARG A 265 11.43 -11.00 -5.90
CA ARG A 265 10.27 -10.17 -6.21
C ARG A 265 9.83 -10.27 -7.67
N GLU A 266 10.78 -10.29 -8.60
CA GLU A 266 10.51 -10.15 -10.03
C GLU A 266 10.45 -11.49 -10.78
N ARG A 267 11.08 -12.55 -10.24
CA ARG A 267 11.13 -13.87 -10.89
C ARG A 267 10.52 -14.95 -10.01
N TYR A 268 11.07 -15.15 -8.81
CA TYR A 268 10.75 -16.31 -7.98
C TYR A 268 9.28 -16.37 -7.56
N TRP A 269 8.79 -15.37 -6.80
CA TRP A 269 7.41 -15.36 -6.33
C TRP A 269 6.38 -15.26 -7.46
N PRO A 270 6.59 -14.44 -8.51
CA PRO A 270 5.72 -14.45 -9.69
C PRO A 270 5.64 -15.82 -10.37
N ALA A 271 6.76 -16.53 -10.53
CA ALA A 271 6.77 -17.86 -11.12
C ALA A 271 6.04 -18.89 -10.25
N VAL A 272 6.17 -18.79 -8.91
CA VAL A 272 5.39 -19.64 -7.98
C VAL A 272 3.90 -19.36 -8.13
N GLY A 273 3.48 -18.10 -8.12
CA GLY A 273 2.08 -17.71 -8.26
C GLY A 273 1.48 -18.08 -9.62
N ALA A 274 2.27 -18.02 -10.70
CA ALA A 274 1.83 -18.39 -12.05
C ALA A 274 1.35 -19.84 -12.13
N ARG A 275 1.92 -20.76 -11.34
CA ARG A 275 1.50 -22.18 -11.29
C ARG A 275 0.06 -22.38 -10.84
N ALA A 276 -0.55 -21.40 -10.18
CA ALA A 276 -1.96 -21.44 -9.82
C ALA A 276 -2.88 -21.52 -11.03
N ARG A 277 -2.41 -21.12 -12.22
CA ARG A 277 -3.14 -21.25 -13.48
C ARG A 277 -3.32 -22.71 -13.92
N ASP A 278 -2.39 -23.57 -13.54
CA ASP A 278 -2.29 -24.95 -14.03
C ASP A 278 -2.62 -26.00 -12.97
N THR A 279 -2.48 -25.66 -11.69
CA THR A 279 -2.62 -26.61 -10.57
C THR A 279 -3.70 -26.18 -9.60
N ALA A 280 -4.63 -27.09 -9.29
CA ALA A 280 -5.76 -26.80 -8.40
C ALA A 280 -5.34 -26.53 -6.94
N GLN A 281 -4.20 -27.08 -6.52
CA GLN A 281 -3.65 -26.92 -5.18
C GLN A 281 -2.18 -26.50 -5.27
N PRO A 282 -1.68 -25.71 -4.30
CA PRO A 282 -0.28 -25.28 -4.27
C PRO A 282 0.65 -26.48 -4.01
N ALA A 283 1.19 -27.05 -5.08
CA ALA A 283 2.13 -28.18 -5.05
C ALA A 283 3.61 -27.75 -5.04
N PHE A 284 3.90 -26.56 -4.52
CA PHE A 284 5.25 -26.02 -4.44
C PHE A 284 5.67 -25.83 -2.97
N ALA A 285 6.97 -25.97 -2.72
CA ALA A 285 7.60 -25.83 -1.41
C ALA A 285 8.60 -24.65 -1.49
N PRO A 286 8.14 -23.40 -1.43
CA PRO A 286 8.99 -22.25 -1.69
C PRO A 286 10.21 -22.14 -0.76
N TYR A 287 10.06 -22.41 0.53
CA TYR A 287 11.18 -22.34 1.45
C TYR A 287 12.12 -23.53 1.28
N GLY A 288 11.59 -24.75 1.07
CA GLY A 288 12.44 -25.92 0.80
C GLY A 288 13.18 -25.86 -0.54
N ALA A 289 12.59 -25.25 -1.56
CA ALA A 289 13.13 -25.21 -2.92
C ALA A 289 13.96 -23.95 -3.24
N LEU A 290 14.02 -22.97 -2.34
CA LEU A 290 14.60 -21.66 -2.65
C LEU A 290 16.08 -21.74 -3.09
N SER A 291 16.93 -22.42 -2.32
CA SER A 291 18.37 -22.48 -2.61
C SER A 291 18.64 -23.14 -3.97
N ALA A 292 18.00 -24.27 -4.25
CA ALA A 292 18.11 -24.97 -5.53
C ALA A 292 17.59 -24.10 -6.69
N SER A 293 16.46 -23.41 -6.49
CA SER A 293 15.89 -22.54 -7.51
C SER A 293 16.76 -21.32 -7.81
N LEU A 294 17.38 -20.72 -6.79
CA LEU A 294 18.34 -19.62 -6.96
C LEU A 294 19.51 -20.05 -7.85
N LEU A 295 20.12 -21.20 -7.55
CA LEU A 295 21.25 -21.73 -8.32
C LEU A 295 20.88 -22.07 -9.77
N GLN A 296 19.64 -22.53 -9.99
CA GLN A 296 19.18 -22.97 -11.31
C GLN A 296 18.68 -21.83 -12.21
N HIS A 297 17.98 -20.85 -11.65
CA HIS A 297 17.21 -19.88 -12.44
C HIS A 297 17.74 -18.44 -12.38
N LEU A 298 18.73 -18.15 -11.53
CA LEU A 298 19.31 -16.82 -11.48
C LEU A 298 20.25 -16.61 -12.69
N CYS A 299 19.76 -15.88 -13.69
CA CYS A 299 20.56 -15.50 -14.84
C CYS A 299 21.59 -14.41 -14.49
N ALA A 300 22.82 -14.56 -15.00
CA ALA A 300 23.89 -13.58 -14.79
C ALA A 300 23.57 -12.19 -15.36
N GLU A 301 22.79 -12.13 -16.45
CA GLU A 301 22.39 -10.88 -17.10
C GLU A 301 21.35 -10.12 -16.28
N ASP A 302 20.34 -10.82 -15.77
CA ASP A 302 19.37 -10.27 -14.81
C ASP A 302 20.07 -9.80 -13.54
N ALA A 303 21.03 -10.58 -13.01
CA ALA A 303 21.81 -10.20 -11.83
C ALA A 303 22.62 -8.91 -12.05
N ARG A 304 23.30 -8.76 -13.21
CA ARG A 304 24.00 -7.52 -13.58
C ARG A 304 23.04 -6.33 -13.68
N ARG A 305 21.88 -6.51 -14.31
CA ARG A 305 20.86 -5.46 -14.43
C ARG A 305 20.35 -5.01 -13.07
N TRP A 306 20.00 -5.95 -12.18
CA TRP A 306 19.54 -5.62 -10.84
C TRP A 306 20.62 -4.96 -9.99
N LEU A 307 21.88 -5.39 -10.13
CA LEU A 307 22.99 -4.75 -9.45
C LEU A 307 23.20 -3.31 -9.93
N ALA A 308 23.21 -3.07 -11.25
CA ALA A 308 23.33 -1.73 -11.81
C ALA A 308 22.20 -0.81 -11.28
N ARG A 309 20.95 -1.29 -11.33
CA ARG A 309 19.80 -0.56 -10.79
C ARG A 309 19.96 -0.26 -9.29
N ALA A 310 20.38 -1.24 -8.49
CA ALA A 310 20.57 -1.06 -7.05
C ALA A 310 21.70 -0.07 -6.71
N LEU A 311 22.72 0.04 -7.57
CA LEU A 311 23.79 1.02 -7.43
C LEU A 311 23.37 2.43 -7.89
N GLU A 312 22.41 2.55 -8.80
CA GLU A 312 21.86 3.84 -9.26
C GLU A 312 20.78 4.40 -8.33
N GLU A 313 20.16 3.55 -7.52
CA GLU A 313 19.10 3.95 -6.60
C GLU A 313 19.62 4.95 -5.56
N PRO A 314 19.11 6.20 -5.55
CA PRO A 314 19.59 7.21 -4.64
C PRO A 314 19.08 6.94 -3.22
N THR A 315 19.85 7.40 -2.23
CA THR A 315 19.40 7.35 -0.85
C THR A 315 18.14 8.21 -0.68
N THR A 316 17.05 7.59 -0.22
CA THR A 316 15.79 8.28 0.05
C THR A 316 15.66 8.64 1.54
N TYR A 317 14.63 9.43 1.86
CA TYR A 317 14.28 9.77 3.24
C TYR A 317 13.17 8.86 3.82
N ALA A 318 12.71 7.88 3.04
CA ALA A 318 11.72 6.88 3.45
C ALA A 318 12.35 5.72 4.23
N ASP A 319 13.63 5.42 3.96
CA ASP A 319 14.43 4.42 4.65
C ASP A 319 15.60 5.08 5.39
N THR A 320 15.89 4.62 6.60
CA THR A 320 17.07 5.07 7.34
C THR A 320 18.37 4.47 6.81
N HIS A 321 18.29 3.36 6.06
CA HIS A 321 19.45 2.76 5.40
C HIS A 321 19.93 3.65 4.23
N PRO A 322 21.23 4.01 4.20
CA PRO A 322 21.83 4.61 3.01
C PRO A 322 21.76 3.67 1.80
N SER A 323 21.85 4.23 0.59
CA SER A 323 21.90 3.44 -0.65
C SER A 323 23.04 2.44 -0.65
N LEU A 324 22.91 1.38 -1.46
CA LEU A 324 23.94 0.36 -1.61
C LEU A 324 25.29 1.00 -1.99
N ARG A 325 25.28 1.97 -2.89
CA ARG A 325 26.47 2.72 -3.33
C ARG A 325 27.17 3.41 -2.16
N GLU A 326 26.44 4.23 -1.39
CA GLU A 326 27.01 4.99 -0.27
C GLU A 326 27.62 4.08 0.81
N ARG A 327 26.97 2.94 1.10
CA ARG A 327 27.47 1.97 2.09
C ARG A 327 28.76 1.29 1.62
N LEU A 328 28.82 0.88 0.36
CA LEU A 328 30.03 0.30 -0.25
C LEU A 328 31.19 1.30 -0.30
N GLU A 329 30.91 2.56 -0.68
CA GLU A 329 31.88 3.65 -0.68
C GLU A 329 32.42 3.94 0.74
N ALA A 330 31.55 3.98 1.75
CA ALA A 330 31.95 4.18 3.14
C ALA A 330 32.85 3.06 3.66
N MET A 331 32.61 1.82 3.22
CA MET A 331 33.45 0.65 3.51
C MET A 331 34.70 0.55 2.61
N LYS A 332 34.83 1.42 1.59
CA LYS A 332 35.92 1.45 0.61
C LYS A 332 36.08 0.14 -0.18
N VAL A 333 34.96 -0.44 -0.60
CA VAL A 333 34.89 -1.71 -1.34
C VAL A 333 33.97 -1.57 -2.55
N ALA A 334 34.23 -2.38 -3.59
CA ALA A 334 33.36 -2.47 -4.74
C ALA A 334 32.18 -3.42 -4.49
N ALA A 335 31.10 -3.24 -5.24
CA ALA A 335 30.00 -4.19 -5.24
C ALA A 335 30.48 -5.54 -5.79
N GLN A 336 30.11 -6.63 -5.11
CA GLN A 336 30.50 -7.98 -5.52
C GLN A 336 29.33 -8.94 -5.33
N PHE A 337 28.70 -9.36 -6.42
CA PHE A 337 27.66 -10.37 -6.36
C PHE A 337 28.30 -11.77 -6.31
N ALA A 338 28.08 -12.49 -5.21
CA ALA A 338 28.72 -13.78 -4.94
C ALA A 338 27.77 -14.70 -4.14
N PRO A 339 26.70 -15.25 -4.76
CA PRO A 339 25.77 -16.15 -4.07
C PRO A 339 26.50 -17.43 -3.61
N PRO A 340 26.01 -18.11 -2.55
CA PRO A 340 26.63 -19.34 -2.06
C PRO A 340 26.56 -20.44 -3.13
N SER A 341 27.59 -21.29 -3.19
CA SER A 341 27.54 -22.53 -3.96
C SER A 341 26.59 -23.54 -3.30
N ALA A 342 26.16 -24.56 -4.05
CA ALA A 342 25.34 -25.65 -3.53
C ALA A 342 25.98 -26.25 -2.26
N GLY A 343 25.19 -26.36 -1.18
CA GLY A 343 25.69 -26.88 0.10
C GLY A 343 26.81 -26.02 0.71
N SER A 344 26.68 -24.69 0.64
CA SER A 344 27.57 -23.76 1.36
C SER A 344 26.84 -22.55 1.95
N ALA A 345 25.51 -22.58 1.91
CA ALA A 345 24.66 -21.54 2.44
C ALA A 345 24.71 -21.52 3.98
N ALA A 346 24.34 -20.39 4.57
CA ALA A 346 24.43 -20.19 6.01
C ALA A 346 23.36 -20.98 6.79
N ASP A 347 22.32 -21.46 6.11
CA ASP A 347 21.27 -22.32 6.68
C ASP A 347 21.84 -23.62 7.26
N GLU A 348 22.97 -24.12 6.75
CA GLU A 348 23.75 -25.23 7.35
C GLU A 348 24.01 -25.06 8.85
N LEU A 349 24.13 -23.82 9.33
CA LEU A 349 24.34 -23.52 10.75
C LEU A 349 23.15 -23.98 11.64
N LEU A 350 21.98 -24.20 11.03
CA LEU A 350 20.77 -24.72 11.68
C LEU A 350 20.74 -26.26 11.75
N GLY A 351 21.68 -26.95 11.10
CA GLY A 351 21.78 -28.42 11.12
C GLY A 351 20.50 -29.11 10.64
N GLU A 352 20.05 -30.14 11.37
CA GLU A 352 18.87 -30.93 11.01
C GLU A 352 17.54 -30.14 11.07
N ARG A 353 17.52 -28.97 11.75
CA ARG A 353 16.29 -28.15 11.82
C ARG A 353 15.93 -27.45 10.52
N ILE A 354 16.83 -27.35 9.54
CA ILE A 354 16.54 -26.71 8.25
C ILE A 354 15.31 -27.34 7.61
N VAL A 355 15.26 -28.68 7.54
CA VAL A 355 14.17 -29.42 6.89
C VAL A 355 12.84 -29.20 7.62
N ALA A 356 12.86 -29.23 8.95
CA ALA A 356 11.67 -29.01 9.77
C ALA A 356 11.14 -27.57 9.66
N LEU A 357 12.03 -26.58 9.70
CA LEU A 357 11.68 -25.16 9.56
C LEU A 357 11.13 -24.86 8.17
N ALA A 358 11.83 -25.29 7.11
CA ALA A 358 11.37 -25.13 5.73
C ALA A 358 10.00 -25.81 5.53
N GLY A 359 9.83 -27.05 5.98
CA GLY A 359 8.57 -27.77 5.88
C GLY A 359 7.40 -27.12 6.63
N ALA A 360 7.67 -26.56 7.82
CA ALA A 360 6.67 -25.78 8.56
C ALA A 360 6.28 -24.50 7.81
N PHE A 361 7.24 -23.78 7.25
CA PHE A 361 7.00 -22.54 6.50
C PHE A 361 6.25 -22.82 5.19
N ASP A 362 6.64 -23.87 4.48
CA ASP A 362 5.96 -24.34 3.26
C ASP A 362 4.50 -24.72 3.55
N SER A 363 4.24 -25.36 4.70
CA SER A 363 2.89 -25.75 5.08
C SER A 363 2.02 -24.53 5.41
N ARG A 364 2.52 -23.60 6.21
CA ARG A 364 1.81 -22.33 6.49
C ARG A 364 1.58 -21.49 5.24
N TRP A 365 2.56 -21.43 4.35
CA TRP A 365 2.41 -20.74 3.07
C TRP A 365 1.31 -21.37 2.22
N ARG A 366 1.29 -22.71 2.08
CA ARG A 366 0.23 -23.44 1.36
C ARG A 366 -1.15 -23.14 1.93
N GLU A 367 -1.29 -23.16 3.26
CA GLU A 367 -2.54 -22.83 3.95
C GLU A 367 -2.95 -21.37 3.68
N GLY A 368 -2.01 -20.43 3.77
CA GLY A 368 -2.25 -19.00 3.56
C GLY A 368 -2.67 -18.64 2.14
N VAL A 369 -2.17 -19.36 1.12
CA VAL A 369 -2.50 -19.09 -0.30
C VAL A 369 -3.63 -19.95 -0.83
N ALA A 370 -4.08 -21.01 -0.14
CA ALA A 370 -5.02 -21.99 -0.68
C ALA A 370 -6.29 -21.37 -1.29
N ALA A 371 -6.90 -20.40 -0.60
CA ALA A 371 -8.13 -19.75 -1.06
C ALA A 371 -7.93 -18.87 -2.31
N SER A 372 -6.87 -18.05 -2.33
CA SER A 372 -6.56 -17.21 -3.48
C SER A 372 -6.08 -18.05 -4.67
N TRP A 373 -5.30 -19.09 -4.41
CA TRP A 373 -4.81 -20.06 -5.40
C TRP A 373 -5.97 -20.76 -6.10
N LYS A 374 -6.91 -21.33 -5.34
CA LYS A 374 -8.11 -21.99 -5.89
C LYS A 374 -8.93 -21.03 -6.76
N ARG A 375 -9.10 -19.77 -6.34
CA ARG A 375 -9.81 -18.75 -7.12
C ARG A 375 -9.13 -18.49 -8.48
N VAL A 376 -7.81 -18.34 -8.49
CA VAL A 376 -7.04 -18.13 -9.73
C VAL A 376 -7.16 -19.36 -10.64
N TYR A 377 -7.08 -20.56 -10.08
CA TYR A 377 -7.25 -21.81 -10.83
C TYR A 377 -8.63 -21.89 -11.47
N GLU A 378 -9.70 -21.74 -10.69
CA GLU A 378 -11.09 -21.83 -11.19
C GLU A 378 -11.40 -20.77 -12.24
N GLN A 379 -10.93 -19.52 -12.04
CA GLN A 379 -11.04 -18.46 -13.05
C GLN A 379 -10.31 -18.84 -14.34
N THR A 380 -9.11 -19.40 -14.23
CA THR A 380 -8.32 -19.83 -15.39
C THR A 380 -9.00 -20.99 -16.13
N GLN A 381 -9.54 -21.99 -15.41
CA GLN A 381 -10.27 -23.09 -16.03
C GLN A 381 -11.54 -22.61 -16.74
N GLY A 382 -12.28 -21.67 -16.15
CA GLY A 382 -13.44 -21.04 -16.80
C GLY A 382 -13.05 -20.33 -18.10
N ARG A 383 -11.93 -19.60 -18.10
CA ARG A 383 -11.40 -18.93 -19.30
C ARG A 383 -10.91 -19.93 -20.36
N ARG A 384 -10.29 -21.04 -19.97
CA ARG A 384 -9.92 -22.14 -20.90
C ARG A 384 -11.14 -22.80 -21.53
N ALA A 385 -12.18 -23.06 -20.74
CA ALA A 385 -13.45 -23.58 -21.26
C ALA A 385 -14.11 -22.61 -22.24
N ARG A 386 -14.07 -21.30 -21.93
CA ARG A 386 -14.56 -20.24 -22.82
C ARG A 386 -13.76 -20.17 -24.12
N LEU A 387 -12.43 -20.27 -24.05
CA LEU A 387 -11.55 -20.33 -25.23
C LEU A 387 -11.92 -21.53 -26.11
N ALA A 388 -12.07 -22.72 -25.53
CA ALA A 388 -12.47 -23.92 -26.26
C ALA A 388 -13.86 -23.77 -26.92
N ALA A 389 -14.83 -23.17 -26.21
CA ALA A 389 -16.17 -22.92 -26.74
C ALA A 389 -16.16 -21.93 -27.92
N LEU A 390 -15.34 -20.88 -27.85
CA LEU A 390 -15.19 -19.91 -28.95
C LEU A 390 -14.50 -20.54 -30.16
N ARG A 391 -13.46 -21.37 -29.95
CA ARG A 391 -12.80 -22.13 -31.03
C ARG A 391 -13.74 -23.13 -31.71
N ALA A 392 -14.67 -23.73 -30.97
CA ALA A 392 -15.59 -24.72 -31.50
C ALA A 392 -16.70 -24.12 -32.39
N LYS A 393 -16.89 -22.80 -32.40
CA LYS A 393 -17.83 -22.15 -33.32
C LYS A 393 -17.29 -22.25 -34.76
N CYS A 394 -18.05 -22.90 -35.64
CA CYS A 394 -17.63 -23.47 -36.95
C CYS A 394 -16.90 -22.53 -37.94
N ALA A 395 -16.94 -21.20 -37.78
CA ALA A 395 -16.14 -20.27 -38.55
C ALA A 395 -15.93 -18.94 -37.79
N PRO A 396 -14.77 -18.26 -37.92
CA PRO A 396 -14.54 -16.93 -37.32
C PRO A 396 -15.64 -15.92 -37.68
N ALA A 397 -16.20 -16.03 -38.89
CA ALA A 397 -17.31 -15.22 -39.41
C ALA A 397 -18.60 -15.28 -38.57
N CYS A 398 -18.80 -16.31 -37.75
CA CYS A 398 -19.97 -16.47 -36.90
C CYS A 398 -19.83 -15.80 -35.52
N LEU A 399 -18.64 -15.27 -35.19
CA LEU A 399 -18.41 -14.57 -33.92
C LEU A 399 -18.84 -13.11 -34.03
N THR A 400 -19.57 -12.63 -33.01
CA THR A 400 -19.78 -11.17 -32.86
C THR A 400 -18.44 -10.45 -32.67
N VAL A 401 -18.40 -9.13 -32.88
CA VAL A 401 -17.18 -8.32 -32.64
C VAL A 401 -16.61 -8.56 -31.24
N ASN A 402 -17.47 -8.56 -30.22
CA ASN A 402 -17.06 -8.79 -28.83
C ASN A 402 -16.51 -10.21 -28.60
N GLU A 403 -17.14 -11.23 -29.19
CA GLU A 403 -16.65 -12.61 -29.07
C GLU A 403 -15.33 -12.84 -29.81
N ALA A 404 -15.12 -12.16 -30.95
CA ALA A 404 -13.86 -12.23 -31.69
C ALA A 404 -12.72 -11.53 -30.94
N LEU A 405 -12.99 -10.39 -30.30
CA LEU A 405 -12.04 -9.73 -29.41
C LEU A 405 -11.73 -10.58 -28.18
N GLU A 406 -12.76 -11.15 -27.54
CA GLU A 406 -12.61 -12.06 -26.41
C GLU A 406 -11.76 -13.29 -26.80
N LEU A 407 -11.98 -13.88 -27.98
CA LEU A 407 -11.16 -14.98 -28.49
C LEU A 407 -9.70 -14.54 -28.64
N ALA A 408 -9.42 -13.39 -29.25
CA ALA A 408 -8.06 -12.90 -29.40
C ALA A 408 -7.37 -12.66 -28.04
N ASP A 409 -8.06 -12.08 -27.06
CA ASP A 409 -7.54 -11.88 -25.71
C ASP A 409 -7.24 -13.22 -25.00
N LEU A 410 -8.14 -14.20 -25.14
CA LEU A 410 -7.94 -15.54 -24.57
C LEU A 410 -6.81 -16.32 -25.25
N GLU A 411 -6.63 -16.15 -26.57
CA GLU A 411 -5.50 -16.73 -27.32
C GLU A 411 -4.17 -16.14 -26.87
N GLU A 412 -4.11 -14.83 -26.65
CA GLU A 412 -2.93 -14.13 -26.16
C GLU A 412 -2.49 -14.65 -24.79
N GLU A 413 -3.44 -14.84 -23.88
CA GLU A 413 -3.15 -15.18 -22.49
C GLU A 413 -3.01 -16.69 -22.21
N LEU A 414 -3.79 -17.54 -22.89
CA LEU A 414 -3.96 -18.96 -22.54
C LEU A 414 -3.82 -19.92 -23.74
N GLY A 415 -3.87 -19.41 -24.97
CA GLY A 415 -3.91 -20.21 -26.18
C GLY A 415 -2.57 -20.26 -26.91
N GLU A 416 -2.60 -19.97 -28.22
CA GLU A 416 -1.42 -20.01 -29.10
C GLU A 416 -0.48 -18.80 -28.93
N GLY A 417 -0.87 -17.82 -28.11
CA GLY A 417 -0.04 -16.69 -27.72
C GLY A 417 -0.29 -15.41 -28.54
N PRO A 418 0.55 -14.38 -28.33
CA PRO A 418 0.28 -13.02 -28.82
C PRO A 418 0.29 -12.90 -30.35
N ALA A 419 1.04 -13.75 -31.04
CA ALA A 419 1.07 -13.77 -32.52
C ALA A 419 -0.28 -14.18 -33.10
N ARG A 420 -0.93 -15.22 -32.53
CA ARG A 420 -2.27 -15.65 -32.96
C ARG A 420 -3.32 -14.58 -32.68
N ALA A 421 -3.26 -13.96 -31.50
CA ALA A 421 -4.14 -12.86 -31.13
C ALA A 421 -4.04 -11.67 -32.09
N LEU A 422 -2.82 -11.31 -32.51
CA LEU A 422 -2.60 -10.25 -33.49
C LEU A 422 -3.26 -10.58 -34.84
N THR A 423 -3.08 -11.81 -35.32
CA THR A 423 -3.72 -12.29 -36.55
C THR A 423 -5.24 -12.19 -36.46
N LEU A 424 -5.84 -12.66 -35.36
CA LEU A 424 -7.29 -12.59 -35.15
C LEU A 424 -7.81 -11.16 -35.11
N ARG A 425 -7.08 -10.23 -34.47
CA ARG A 425 -7.45 -8.80 -34.43
C ARG A 425 -7.39 -8.15 -35.82
N ARG A 426 -6.39 -8.51 -36.65
CA ARG A 426 -6.30 -8.05 -38.05
C ARG A 426 -7.45 -8.60 -38.91
N GLU A 427 -7.75 -9.89 -38.79
CA GLU A 427 -8.88 -10.53 -39.48
C GLU A 427 -10.22 -9.88 -39.09
N LEU A 428 -10.41 -9.59 -37.80
CA LEU A 428 -11.61 -8.93 -37.30
C LEU A 428 -11.80 -7.52 -37.89
N LEU A 429 -10.75 -6.70 -37.90
CA LEU A 429 -10.85 -5.35 -38.47
C LEU A 429 -11.05 -5.38 -39.99
N ALA A 430 -10.47 -6.35 -40.69
CA ALA A 430 -10.70 -6.53 -42.12
C ALA A 430 -12.16 -6.92 -42.43
N ARG A 431 -12.77 -7.75 -41.57
CA ARG A 431 -14.19 -8.13 -41.67
C ARG A 431 -15.14 -6.99 -41.30
N GLU A 432 -14.80 -6.22 -40.27
CA GLU A 432 -15.63 -5.15 -39.71
C GLU A 432 -14.87 -3.81 -39.69
N PRO A 433 -14.60 -3.17 -40.85
CA PRO A 433 -13.82 -1.93 -40.90
C PRO A 433 -14.46 -0.79 -40.11
N GLY A 434 -15.78 -0.82 -39.88
CA GLY A 434 -16.48 0.19 -39.09
C GLY A 434 -16.27 0.07 -37.57
N SER A 435 -15.77 -1.06 -37.07
CA SER A 435 -15.71 -1.33 -35.63
C SER A 435 -14.61 -0.52 -34.93
N VAL A 436 -15.03 0.47 -34.13
CA VAL A 436 -14.12 1.25 -33.27
C VAL A 436 -13.43 0.36 -32.22
N PRO A 437 -14.13 -0.56 -31.51
CA PRO A 437 -13.47 -1.48 -30.57
C PRO A 437 -12.40 -2.35 -31.22
N ALA A 438 -12.66 -2.93 -32.40
CA ALA A 438 -11.69 -3.77 -33.10
C ALA A 438 -10.45 -2.97 -33.51
N ARG A 439 -10.66 -1.76 -34.03
CA ARG A 439 -9.57 -0.85 -34.40
C ARG A 439 -8.74 -0.44 -33.19
N PHE A 440 -9.38 -0.07 -32.09
CA PHE A 440 -8.71 0.37 -30.87
C PHE A 440 -7.82 -0.73 -30.28
N VAL A 441 -8.34 -1.95 -30.17
CA VAL A 441 -7.60 -3.09 -29.59
C VAL A 441 -6.40 -3.46 -30.47
N LEU A 442 -6.55 -3.49 -31.80
CA LEU A 442 -5.44 -3.74 -32.72
C LEU A 442 -4.38 -2.62 -32.61
N ALA A 443 -4.82 -1.35 -32.64
CA ALA A 443 -3.93 -0.20 -32.51
C ALA A 443 -3.11 -0.25 -31.22
N ARG A 444 -3.76 -0.55 -30.08
CA ARG A 444 -3.09 -0.74 -28.79
C ARG A 444 -1.99 -1.80 -28.85
N GLN A 445 -2.29 -2.96 -29.43
CA GLN A 445 -1.29 -4.04 -29.52
C GLN A 445 -0.10 -3.65 -30.38
N LEU A 446 -0.33 -3.01 -31.54
CA LEU A 446 0.74 -2.56 -32.43
C LEU A 446 1.64 -1.50 -31.75
N LEU A 447 1.02 -0.51 -31.09
CA LEU A 447 1.77 0.52 -30.35
C LEU A 447 2.63 -0.09 -29.23
N GLN A 448 2.11 -1.07 -28.49
CA GLN A 448 2.86 -1.77 -27.44
C GLN A 448 4.05 -2.57 -27.98
N GLN A 449 3.98 -3.03 -29.23
CA GLN A 449 5.07 -3.71 -29.93
C GLN A 449 6.06 -2.73 -30.59
N GLY A 450 5.83 -1.42 -30.48
CA GLY A 450 6.65 -0.39 -31.14
C GLY A 450 6.34 -0.22 -32.62
N ASP A 451 5.25 -0.80 -33.12
CA ASP A 451 4.83 -0.70 -34.51
C ASP A 451 4.09 0.63 -34.77
N ARG A 452 4.60 1.39 -35.75
CA ARG A 452 4.08 2.71 -36.12
C ARG A 452 2.69 2.62 -36.78
N ASP A 453 2.34 1.48 -37.37
CA ASP A 453 1.02 1.30 -38.01
C ASP A 453 -0.14 1.45 -37.00
N GLY A 454 0.15 1.23 -35.71
CA GLY A 454 -0.80 1.46 -34.63
C GLY A 454 -1.23 2.93 -34.45
N VAL A 455 -0.41 3.90 -34.87
CA VAL A 455 -0.69 5.33 -34.68
C VAL A 455 -1.94 5.77 -35.45
N ALA A 456 -1.96 5.52 -36.76
CA ALA A 456 -3.08 5.93 -37.62
C ALA A 456 -4.39 5.21 -37.23
N LEU A 457 -4.29 3.93 -36.81
CA LEU A 457 -5.43 3.17 -36.32
C LEU A 457 -5.97 3.75 -35.01
N MET A 458 -5.09 4.16 -34.09
CA MET A 458 -5.51 4.77 -32.82
C MET A 458 -6.19 6.12 -33.06
N GLU A 459 -5.62 6.98 -33.90
CA GLU A 459 -6.21 8.27 -34.25
C GLU A 459 -7.61 8.12 -34.86
N ALA A 460 -7.79 7.17 -35.77
CA ALA A 460 -9.09 6.88 -36.36
C ALA A 460 -10.09 6.29 -35.34
N ALA A 461 -9.63 5.50 -34.36
CA ALA A 461 -10.50 5.02 -33.27
C ALA A 461 -10.97 6.20 -32.38
N MET A 462 -10.06 7.12 -32.05
CA MET A 462 -10.36 8.32 -31.27
C MET A 462 -11.29 9.32 -31.98
N GLN A 463 -11.30 9.32 -33.31
CA GLN A 463 -12.26 10.11 -34.10
C GLN A 463 -13.65 9.47 -34.11
N GLY A 464 -13.73 8.13 -33.97
CA GLY A 464 -14.99 7.39 -34.02
C GLY A 464 -15.77 7.42 -32.69
N GLU A 465 -15.09 7.30 -31.55
CA GLU A 465 -15.73 7.29 -30.23
C GLU A 465 -15.02 8.23 -29.23
N ALA A 466 -15.80 9.04 -28.52
CA ALA A 466 -15.29 9.98 -27.53
C ALA A 466 -14.63 9.29 -26.31
N ASP A 467 -15.06 8.07 -25.99
CA ASP A 467 -14.50 7.27 -24.89
C ASP A 467 -13.11 6.70 -25.22
N ALA A 468 -12.79 6.55 -26.52
CA ALA A 468 -11.47 6.11 -26.96
C ALA A 468 -10.40 7.22 -26.87
N VAL A 469 -10.80 8.49 -26.78
CA VAL A 469 -9.88 9.64 -26.84
C VAL A 469 -8.86 9.63 -25.72
N LEU A 470 -9.30 9.51 -24.47
CA LEU A 470 -8.38 9.53 -23.32
C LEU A 470 -7.39 8.36 -23.34
N PRO A 471 -7.84 7.08 -23.36
CA PRO A 471 -6.91 5.95 -23.36
C PRO A 471 -6.07 5.89 -24.64
N GLY A 472 -6.58 6.38 -25.78
CA GLY A 472 -5.81 6.49 -27.02
C GLY A 472 -4.68 7.51 -26.94
N CYS A 473 -4.93 8.70 -26.39
CA CYS A 473 -3.88 9.71 -26.14
C CYS A 473 -2.78 9.16 -25.21
N GLU A 474 -3.14 8.42 -24.16
CA GLU A 474 -2.18 7.84 -23.22
C GLU A 474 -1.27 6.81 -23.90
N LEU A 475 -1.84 5.92 -24.73
CA LEU A 475 -1.06 4.94 -25.49
C LEU A 475 -0.13 5.60 -26.52
N LEU A 476 -0.60 6.65 -27.22
CA LEU A 476 0.22 7.40 -28.16
C LEU A 476 1.36 8.16 -27.45
N ARG A 477 1.08 8.77 -26.29
CA ARG A 477 2.10 9.40 -25.44
C ARG A 477 3.20 8.40 -25.09
N ASP A 478 2.82 7.24 -24.57
CA ASP A 478 3.78 6.23 -24.11
C ASP A 478 4.62 5.67 -25.27
N TYR A 479 4.00 5.45 -26.42
CA TYR A 479 4.69 5.06 -27.66
C TYR A 479 5.75 6.09 -28.07
N TRP A 480 5.38 7.38 -28.20
CA TRP A 480 6.30 8.42 -28.63
C TRP A 480 7.40 8.70 -27.61
N TRP A 481 7.08 8.55 -26.32
CA TRP A 481 8.08 8.62 -25.25
C TRP A 481 9.12 7.51 -25.39
N GLY A 482 8.68 6.27 -25.61
CA GLY A 482 9.56 5.13 -25.85
C GLY A 482 10.41 5.28 -27.12
N ALA A 483 9.86 5.91 -28.17
CA ALA A 483 10.57 6.23 -29.40
C ALA A 483 11.52 7.43 -29.30
N GLY A 484 11.60 8.11 -28.14
CA GLY A 484 12.45 9.27 -27.92
C GLY A 484 11.93 10.60 -28.51
N GLN A 485 10.71 10.61 -29.06
CA GLN A 485 10.09 11.78 -29.69
C GLN A 485 9.33 12.62 -28.64
N ARG A 486 10.07 13.40 -27.86
CA ARG A 486 9.54 14.12 -26.69
C ARG A 486 8.44 15.14 -27.03
N GLU A 487 8.55 15.84 -28.15
CA GLU A 487 7.55 16.85 -28.55
C GLU A 487 6.19 16.22 -28.85
N LEU A 488 6.19 15.10 -29.58
CA LEU A 488 4.96 14.34 -29.86
C LEU A 488 4.38 13.73 -28.58
N ALA A 489 5.22 13.15 -27.72
CA ALA A 489 4.77 12.63 -26.44
C ALA A 489 4.10 13.73 -25.59
N GLN A 490 4.68 14.93 -25.55
CA GLN A 490 4.14 16.08 -24.84
C GLN A 490 2.79 16.53 -25.43
N HIS A 491 2.66 16.60 -26.75
CA HIS A 491 1.39 16.92 -27.42
C HIS A 491 0.26 15.97 -26.99
N TRP A 492 0.51 14.66 -27.02
CA TRP A 492 -0.49 13.67 -26.60
C TRP A 492 -0.77 13.70 -25.09
N HIS A 493 0.24 14.01 -24.27
CA HIS A 493 0.07 14.21 -22.83
C HIS A 493 -0.84 15.41 -22.51
N GLU A 494 -0.67 16.52 -23.21
CA GLU A 494 -1.51 17.72 -23.04
C GLU A 494 -2.96 17.43 -23.43
N ARG A 495 -3.17 16.75 -24.57
CA ARG A 495 -4.50 16.35 -25.02
C ARG A 495 -5.17 15.36 -24.05
N ALA A 496 -4.43 14.38 -23.52
CA ALA A 496 -4.94 13.47 -22.48
C ALA A 496 -5.35 14.24 -21.22
N THR A 497 -4.50 15.18 -20.77
CA THR A 497 -4.75 15.99 -19.58
C THR A 497 -5.99 16.87 -19.74
N GLN A 498 -6.15 17.50 -20.90
CA GLN A 498 -7.34 18.29 -21.20
C GLN A 498 -8.60 17.42 -21.19
N ARG A 499 -8.59 16.27 -21.88
CA ARG A 499 -9.73 15.36 -21.91
C ARG A 499 -10.09 14.82 -20.53
N ALA A 500 -9.09 14.49 -19.71
CA ALA A 500 -9.30 14.04 -18.33
C ALA A 500 -9.98 15.12 -17.48
N ARG A 501 -9.57 16.40 -17.63
CA ARG A 501 -10.22 17.53 -16.95
C ARG A 501 -11.67 17.69 -17.37
N GLU A 502 -11.96 17.65 -18.68
CA GLU A 502 -13.33 17.73 -19.20
C GLU A 502 -14.22 16.62 -18.65
N LEU A 503 -13.71 15.39 -18.59
CA LEU A 503 -14.44 14.25 -18.02
C LEU A 503 -14.68 14.41 -16.51
N GLU A 504 -13.69 14.94 -15.77
CA GLU A 504 -13.82 15.21 -14.34
C GLU A 504 -14.81 16.34 -14.06
N GLU A 505 -14.77 17.42 -14.85
CA GLU A 505 -15.72 18.52 -14.79
C GLU A 505 -17.15 18.05 -15.12
N GLY A 506 -17.31 17.25 -16.18
CA GLY A 506 -18.60 16.63 -16.51
C GLY A 506 -19.11 15.71 -15.41
N LYS A 507 -18.23 14.93 -14.77
CA LYS A 507 -18.62 14.09 -13.63
C LYS A 507 -19.04 14.94 -12.43
N ARG A 508 -18.27 15.97 -12.07
CA ARG A 508 -18.60 16.91 -10.98
C ARG A 508 -19.90 17.65 -11.25
N GLU A 509 -20.12 18.09 -12.49
CA GLU A 509 -21.38 18.66 -12.93
C GLU A 509 -22.50 17.67 -12.65
N ARG A 510 -22.41 16.43 -13.14
CA ARG A 510 -23.47 15.43 -12.97
C ARG A 510 -23.73 15.08 -11.49
N GLU A 511 -22.70 14.96 -10.66
CA GLU A 511 -22.84 14.62 -9.23
C GLU A 511 -23.30 15.79 -8.35
N SER A 512 -23.07 17.03 -8.77
CA SER A 512 -23.44 18.22 -8.00
C SER A 512 -24.94 18.50 -8.04
N LEU A 513 -25.59 18.52 -6.88
CA LEU A 513 -26.99 18.93 -6.72
C LEU A 513 -27.13 20.24 -5.92
N GLY A 514 -26.12 21.12 -5.96
CA GLY A 514 -26.08 22.39 -5.22
C GLY A 514 -26.72 23.60 -5.93
N ASP A 515 -26.44 24.80 -5.41
CA ASP A 515 -26.93 26.08 -5.96
C ASP A 515 -26.29 26.38 -7.32
N GLY A 516 -27.08 26.89 -8.27
CA GLY A 516 -26.65 27.23 -9.64
C GLY A 516 -27.06 26.23 -10.74
N ASN A 517 -27.69 25.12 -10.37
CA ASN A 517 -28.22 24.15 -11.35
C ASN A 517 -29.49 24.65 -12.04
N VAL A 518 -29.64 24.35 -13.33
CA VAL A 518 -30.85 24.63 -14.11
C VAL A 518 -31.67 23.35 -14.27
N TRP A 519 -32.93 23.41 -13.87
CA TRP A 519 -33.87 22.29 -13.92
C TRP A 519 -34.82 22.43 -15.10
N LEU A 520 -34.96 21.35 -15.86
CA LEU A 520 -35.78 21.25 -17.06
C LEU A 520 -36.89 20.23 -16.85
N GLU A 521 -37.95 20.33 -17.65
CA GLU A 521 -38.99 19.31 -17.73
C GLU A 521 -38.40 17.94 -18.09
N HIS A 522 -38.94 16.87 -17.50
CA HIS A 522 -38.46 15.51 -17.70
C HIS A 522 -38.70 14.99 -19.14
N ARG A 523 -39.73 15.49 -19.85
CA ARG A 523 -40.08 15.11 -21.24
C ARG A 523 -40.10 13.59 -21.50
N LEU A 524 -40.56 12.82 -20.52
CA LEU A 524 -40.75 11.38 -20.69
C LEU A 524 -41.99 11.13 -21.55
N GLU A 525 -41.95 10.09 -22.37
CA GLU A 525 -43.12 9.62 -23.10
C GLU A 525 -44.22 9.17 -22.12
N PHE A 526 -45.48 9.40 -22.50
CA PHE A 526 -46.64 9.16 -21.64
C PHE A 526 -46.70 7.72 -21.07
N PRO A 527 -46.46 6.64 -21.85
CA PRO A 527 -46.48 5.28 -21.30
C PRO A 527 -45.40 5.03 -20.24
N MET A 528 -44.20 5.58 -20.44
CA MET A 528 -43.08 5.41 -19.52
C MET A 528 -43.29 6.20 -18.23
N LEU A 529 -43.84 7.42 -18.33
CA LEU A 529 -44.24 8.23 -17.17
C LEU A 529 -45.31 7.52 -16.33
N GLN A 530 -46.31 6.91 -16.98
CA GLN A 530 -47.39 6.19 -16.30
C GLN A 530 -46.86 4.96 -15.55
N ALA A 531 -45.99 4.17 -16.19
CA ALA A 531 -45.36 3.01 -15.56
C ALA A 531 -44.51 3.39 -14.34
N LEU A 532 -43.68 4.44 -14.47
CA LEU A 532 -42.87 4.97 -13.37
C LEU A 532 -43.75 5.45 -12.21
N THR A 533 -44.77 6.25 -12.50
CA THR A 533 -45.71 6.79 -11.50
C THR A 533 -46.44 5.67 -10.75
N ALA A 534 -46.90 4.64 -11.46
CA ALA A 534 -47.57 3.50 -10.87
C ALA A 534 -46.66 2.75 -9.87
N ARG A 535 -45.40 2.51 -10.24
CA ARG A 535 -44.41 1.88 -9.34
C ARG A 535 -44.09 2.74 -8.13
N LEU A 536 -43.91 4.05 -8.32
CA LEU A 536 -43.62 4.97 -7.21
C LEU A 536 -44.76 5.00 -6.18
N ARG A 537 -46.03 4.99 -6.61
CA ARG A 537 -47.20 4.96 -5.71
C ARG A 537 -47.29 3.68 -4.86
N GLN A 538 -46.65 2.60 -5.27
CA GLN A 538 -46.58 1.35 -4.49
C GLN A 538 -45.51 1.38 -3.39
N ILE A 539 -44.63 2.38 -3.38
CA ILE A 539 -43.56 2.50 -2.39
C ILE A 539 -44.14 3.00 -1.06
N ALA A 540 -44.33 2.08 -0.11
CA ALA A 540 -44.86 2.43 1.20
C ALA A 540 -44.00 3.48 1.91
N GLY A 541 -44.63 4.59 2.29
CA GLY A 541 -43.97 5.70 2.99
C GLY A 541 -43.47 6.83 2.10
N LEU A 542 -43.56 6.70 0.77
CA LEU A 542 -43.38 7.80 -0.17
C LEU A 542 -44.63 8.71 -0.12
N LYS A 543 -44.45 10.01 0.13
CA LYS A 543 -45.53 11.00 0.17
C LYS A 543 -45.66 11.83 -1.10
N CYS A 544 -44.53 12.21 -1.68
CA CYS A 544 -44.47 12.96 -2.92
C CYS A 544 -43.21 12.61 -3.68
N ALA A 545 -43.25 12.76 -5.00
CA ALA A 545 -42.10 12.59 -5.86
C ALA A 545 -42.14 13.62 -6.99
N TYR A 546 -40.99 14.23 -7.25
CA TYR A 546 -40.74 15.15 -8.34
C TYR A 546 -39.67 14.54 -9.25
N LEU A 547 -39.90 14.56 -10.54
CA LEU A 547 -38.94 14.17 -11.55
C LEU A 547 -38.62 15.36 -12.44
N VAL A 548 -37.37 15.78 -12.40
CA VAL A 548 -36.84 16.83 -13.25
C VAL A 548 -35.67 16.30 -14.06
N ARG A 549 -35.30 17.01 -15.12
CA ARG A 549 -34.07 16.78 -15.87
C ARG A 549 -33.09 17.90 -15.55
N LYS A 550 -31.85 17.55 -15.19
CA LYS A 550 -30.79 18.53 -15.00
C LYS A 550 -30.24 18.96 -16.36
N HIS A 551 -30.03 20.26 -16.56
CA HIS A 551 -29.26 20.75 -17.70
C HIS A 551 -27.77 20.42 -17.49
N VAL A 552 -27.17 19.71 -18.45
CA VAL A 552 -25.76 19.30 -18.42
C VAL A 552 -25.06 19.83 -19.67
N VAL A 553 -23.89 20.44 -19.49
CA VAL A 553 -23.12 21.07 -20.57
C VAL A 553 -22.13 20.09 -21.19
N HIS A 554 -21.49 19.25 -20.38
CA HIS A 554 -20.37 18.41 -20.84
C HIS A 554 -20.79 17.15 -21.62
N ASP A 555 -22.03 16.67 -21.43
CA ASP A 555 -22.60 15.54 -22.18
C ASP A 555 -24.12 15.71 -22.35
N PRO A 556 -24.55 16.61 -23.27
CA PRO A 556 -25.96 16.97 -23.45
C PRO A 556 -26.80 15.85 -24.09
N HIS A 557 -26.16 14.87 -24.74
CA HIS A 557 -26.84 13.77 -25.41
C HIS A 557 -27.35 12.72 -24.42
N ARG A 558 -26.73 12.61 -23.24
CA ARG A 558 -27.15 11.70 -22.18
C ARG A 558 -27.91 12.46 -21.09
N PRO A 559 -29.26 12.47 -21.10
CA PRO A 559 -30.03 13.20 -20.10
C PRO A 559 -29.78 12.66 -18.69
N LEU A 560 -29.63 13.58 -17.73
CA LEU A 560 -29.54 13.26 -16.32
C LEU A 560 -30.85 13.63 -15.64
N TYR A 561 -31.55 12.63 -15.13
CA TYR A 561 -32.77 12.80 -14.37
C TYR A 561 -32.47 12.93 -12.87
N VAL A 562 -33.31 13.68 -12.16
CA VAL A 562 -33.26 13.78 -10.70
C VAL A 562 -34.65 13.53 -10.15
N LEU A 563 -34.75 12.47 -9.33
CA LEU A 563 -35.94 12.13 -8.57
C LEU A 563 -35.81 12.72 -7.16
N GLY A 564 -36.55 13.79 -6.90
CA GLY A 564 -36.73 14.33 -5.57
C GLY A 564 -37.91 13.67 -4.85
N PHE A 565 -37.68 13.03 -3.70
CA PHE A 565 -38.76 12.38 -2.94
C PHE A 565 -38.93 12.94 -1.52
N GLY A 566 -40.16 12.87 -1.00
CA GLY A 566 -40.49 13.24 0.37
C GLY A 566 -41.22 12.11 1.12
N VAL A 567 -41.01 12.02 2.44
CA VAL A 567 -41.60 11.00 3.34
C VAL A 567 -42.50 11.59 4.42
N GLY A 568 -42.59 12.92 4.51
CA GLY A 568 -43.43 13.68 5.42
C GLY A 568 -42.76 14.06 6.76
N ALA A 569 -42.99 15.30 7.20
CA ALA A 569 -42.25 15.98 8.29
C ALA A 569 -42.55 15.52 9.74
N LEU A 570 -43.49 14.60 9.98
CA LEU A 570 -44.08 14.36 11.33
C LEU A 570 -43.66 13.04 12.02
N ALA A 571 -42.55 12.41 11.62
CA ALA A 571 -42.17 11.09 12.15
C ALA A 571 -40.99 11.13 13.15
N VAL A 572 -41.18 10.54 14.35
CA VAL A 572 -40.19 10.35 15.42
C VAL A 572 -38.97 9.50 14.98
N ARG A 573 -39.01 8.88 13.79
CA ARG A 573 -37.93 8.07 13.19
C ARG A 573 -37.70 8.41 11.72
N ARG A 574 -37.60 9.70 11.41
CA ARG A 574 -37.45 10.22 10.05
C ARG A 574 -36.30 9.56 9.27
N GLY A 575 -35.10 9.48 9.85
CA GLY A 575 -33.92 8.93 9.16
C GLY A 575 -34.01 7.44 8.80
N GLU A 576 -34.67 6.62 9.62
CA GLU A 576 -34.91 5.20 9.31
C GLU A 576 -35.88 5.05 8.13
N ARG A 577 -36.95 5.86 8.11
CA ARG A 577 -37.94 5.84 7.04
C ARG A 577 -37.37 6.34 5.71
N GLU A 578 -36.56 7.40 5.75
CA GLU A 578 -35.86 7.93 4.58
C GLU A 578 -34.95 6.86 3.95
N ARG A 579 -34.15 6.16 4.77
CA ARG A 579 -33.29 5.06 4.30
C ARG A 579 -34.11 3.92 3.71
N ALA A 580 -35.22 3.54 4.36
CA ALA A 580 -36.08 2.46 3.87
C ALA A 580 -36.75 2.80 2.53
N VAL A 581 -37.21 4.03 2.35
CA VAL A 581 -37.78 4.49 1.07
C VAL A 581 -36.71 4.58 -0.01
N MET A 582 -35.54 5.14 0.31
CA MET A 582 -34.40 5.21 -0.62
C MET A 582 -33.99 3.81 -1.12
N GLU A 583 -33.87 2.84 -0.22
CA GLU A 583 -33.49 1.47 -0.60
C GLU A 583 -34.55 0.82 -1.50
N ARG A 584 -35.83 1.02 -1.20
CA ARG A 584 -36.94 0.52 -2.04
C ARG A 584 -36.97 1.19 -3.41
N LEU A 585 -36.70 2.49 -3.49
CA LEU A 585 -36.59 3.19 -4.77
C LEU A 585 -35.47 2.59 -5.62
N ARG A 586 -34.30 2.31 -5.03
CA ARG A 586 -33.16 1.73 -5.75
C ARG A 586 -33.36 0.29 -6.21
N THR A 587 -34.17 -0.49 -5.51
CA THR A 587 -34.33 -1.93 -5.75
C THR A 587 -35.60 -2.30 -6.50
N ALA A 588 -36.68 -1.52 -6.36
CA ALA A 588 -38.00 -1.85 -6.91
C ALA A 588 -38.43 -0.97 -8.08
N VAL A 589 -37.69 0.10 -8.41
CA VAL A 589 -38.05 1.04 -9.48
C VAL A 589 -36.96 1.04 -10.54
N GLU A 590 -37.37 0.89 -11.80
CA GLU A 590 -36.50 1.10 -12.95
C GLU A 590 -36.65 2.55 -13.37
N PHE A 591 -35.54 3.26 -13.42
CA PHE A 591 -35.50 4.67 -13.75
C PHE A 591 -35.09 4.90 -15.20
N PRO A 592 -35.58 5.98 -15.84
CA PRO A 592 -35.16 6.34 -17.19
C PRO A 592 -33.72 6.84 -17.17
N GLY A 593 -32.89 6.28 -18.06
CA GLY A 593 -31.51 6.71 -18.23
C GLY A 593 -30.73 6.78 -16.91
N GLU A 594 -29.86 7.79 -16.80
CA GLU A 594 -29.14 8.06 -15.56
C GLU A 594 -30.02 8.91 -14.62
N THR A 595 -30.32 8.39 -13.42
CA THR A 595 -31.18 9.07 -12.44
C THR A 595 -30.52 9.18 -11.08
N LEU A 596 -30.43 10.40 -10.55
CA LEU A 596 -30.06 10.67 -9.16
C LEU A 596 -31.31 10.71 -8.28
N ILE A 597 -31.24 10.07 -7.12
CA ILE A 597 -32.35 10.03 -6.18
C ILE A 597 -31.96 10.83 -4.94
N ILE A 598 -32.77 11.83 -4.60
CA ILE A 598 -32.50 12.73 -3.48
C ILE A 598 -33.74 12.93 -2.62
N ASN A 599 -33.55 12.91 -1.30
CA ASN A 599 -34.59 13.37 -0.38
C ASN A 599 -34.63 14.89 -0.44
N ILE A 600 -35.78 15.46 -0.81
CA ILE A 600 -35.99 16.91 -0.95
C ILE A 600 -36.48 17.59 0.33
N GLU A 601 -36.46 16.89 1.46
CA GLU A 601 -36.79 17.45 2.75
C GLU A 601 -35.55 17.68 3.62
N GLY A 602 -35.70 18.45 4.72
CA GLY A 602 -34.59 18.75 5.63
C GLY A 602 -33.55 19.67 4.98
N ALA A 603 -32.29 19.24 4.96
CA ALA A 603 -31.17 20.01 4.41
C ALA A 603 -31.33 20.37 2.92
N ASN A 604 -32.11 19.58 2.17
CA ASN A 604 -32.32 19.74 0.73
C ASN A 604 -33.67 20.42 0.38
N SER A 605 -34.36 21.01 1.35
CA SER A 605 -35.66 21.66 1.15
C SER A 605 -35.65 22.80 0.11
N GLY A 606 -34.49 23.39 -0.16
CA GLY A 606 -34.30 24.33 -1.27
C GLY A 606 -34.57 23.69 -2.63
N LEU A 607 -34.04 22.49 -2.87
CA LEU A 607 -34.24 21.75 -4.12
C LEU A 607 -35.71 21.36 -4.33
N GLY A 608 -36.40 20.97 -3.25
CA GLY A 608 -37.83 20.65 -3.33
C GLY A 608 -38.69 21.81 -3.84
N ARG A 609 -38.34 23.06 -3.47
CA ARG A 609 -39.01 24.27 -3.99
C ARG A 609 -38.71 24.49 -5.47
N GLN A 610 -37.44 24.40 -5.86
CA GLN A 610 -37.02 24.53 -7.26
C GLN A 610 -37.66 23.48 -8.17
N PHE A 611 -37.78 22.23 -7.71
CA PHE A 611 -38.43 21.17 -8.50
C PHE A 611 -39.93 21.41 -8.66
N ALA A 612 -40.59 22.01 -7.66
CA ALA A 612 -42.01 22.34 -7.74
C ALA A 612 -42.32 23.49 -8.73
N GLU A 613 -41.33 24.34 -9.05
CA GLU A 613 -41.45 25.41 -10.05
C GLU A 613 -41.36 24.89 -11.49
N VAL A 614 -40.83 23.68 -11.70
CA VAL A 614 -40.73 23.05 -13.02
C VAL A 614 -42.08 22.45 -13.42
N ALA A 615 -42.57 22.80 -14.61
CA ALA A 615 -43.83 22.28 -15.14
C ALA A 615 -43.81 20.74 -15.24
N HIS A 616 -44.94 20.12 -14.87
CA HIS A 616 -45.13 18.65 -14.89
C HIS A 616 -44.12 17.84 -14.05
N ALA A 617 -43.30 18.48 -13.20
CA ALA A 617 -42.29 17.77 -12.43
C ALA A 617 -42.89 16.85 -11.35
N ARG A 618 -44.05 17.18 -10.78
CA ARG A 618 -44.66 16.36 -9.73
C ARG A 618 -45.35 15.13 -10.32
N ILE A 619 -44.86 13.95 -9.96
CA ILE A 619 -45.35 12.65 -10.46
C ILE A 619 -46.02 11.80 -9.38
N VAL A 620 -45.83 12.11 -8.08
CA VAL A 620 -46.58 11.51 -6.95
C VAL A 620 -47.12 12.58 -5.99
#